data_AF-Q22YJ6-F1
#
_entry.id   AF-Q22YJ6-F1
#
_cell.length_a   1.000
_cell.length_b   1.000
_cell.length_c   1.000
_cell.angle_alpha   90.00
_cell.angle_beta   90.00
_cell.angle_gamma   90.00
#
_symmetry.space_group_name_H-M   'P 1'
#
loop_
_entity.id
_entity.type
_entity.pdbx_description
1 polymer ?
#
loop_
_entity_poly.entity_id
_entity_poly.type
_entity_poly.pdbx_seq_one_letter_code
_entity_poly.pdbx_strand_id
1 'polypeptide(L)'
;MQNKTLIICLIISQLLVSVISQFPGIETTCTGSPGQKCSQACAVPTVTGGPGACSWLGTGNDLTTCFVNDCSCLNIGTITGLTDAFCYSCRGSSFANTAGSACVASSASCTARPSNVAWTLGDCTICSPNTPALVSGACKACSDITSGLTDANCAACASTSTPKGNTNFANSAGTACVNASATCDSGSRGSTALNAWTAADCLACTPATPILVPAAQGSTTTSCAACSTVNTGLTDTLCNACASSASPPAKTTFANTAGSACVASSATCTTASRGTTTANAWTAADCLACTPATPAVQFGASPLTTSSCVACNSITSGWTDANCNSCAMAASPQTKTIFAKTDGSACVAAAYSCNKSARGSNKWTDADCAACNGTATNANQYASVDGSSCQSTQISASNTSCTFSGQIFVSILLVLSALLI
;
A
#
# COMPACT_ATOMS: atom_id res chain seq x y z
N MET A 1 47.69 -69.15 -40.20
CA MET A 1 46.90 -67.92 -40.48
C MET A 1 46.51 -67.13 -39.22
N GLN A 2 46.77 -67.62 -38.00
CA GLN A 2 46.34 -67.00 -36.74
C GLN A 2 47.13 -65.75 -36.32
N ASN A 3 48.40 -65.61 -36.74
CA ASN A 3 49.26 -64.48 -36.35
C ASN A 3 48.97 -63.17 -37.12
N LYS A 4 48.39 -63.25 -38.33
CA LYS A 4 48.11 -62.04 -39.15
C LYS A 4 46.84 -61.31 -38.69
N THR A 5 45.82 -62.04 -38.22
CA THR A 5 44.58 -61.45 -37.70
C THR A 5 44.79 -60.74 -36.36
N LEU A 6 45.66 -61.29 -35.50
CA LEU A 6 45.96 -60.72 -34.18
C LEU A 6 46.75 -59.40 -34.29
N ILE A 7 47.69 -59.31 -35.24
CA ILE A 7 48.44 -58.08 -35.53
C ILE A 7 47.54 -57.00 -36.14
N ILE A 8 46.63 -57.36 -37.05
CA ILE A 8 45.66 -56.42 -37.64
C ILE A 8 44.70 -55.89 -36.57
N CYS A 9 44.20 -56.74 -35.66
CA CYS A 9 43.38 -56.28 -34.54
C CYS A 9 44.15 -55.38 -33.57
N LEU A 10 45.43 -55.66 -33.26
CA LEU A 10 46.24 -54.79 -32.39
C LEU A 10 46.52 -53.41 -33.03
N ILE A 11 46.79 -53.37 -34.33
CA ILE A 11 47.01 -52.11 -35.08
C ILE A 11 45.70 -51.32 -35.18
N ILE A 12 44.56 -51.98 -35.43
CA ILE A 12 43.24 -51.33 -35.45
C ILE A 12 42.87 -50.82 -34.05
N SER A 13 43.12 -51.57 -32.97
CA SER A 13 42.89 -51.11 -31.60
C SER A 13 43.82 -49.96 -31.19
N GLN A 14 45.08 -49.94 -31.65
CA GLN A 14 46.00 -48.82 -31.42
C GLN A 14 45.64 -47.58 -32.25
N LEU A 15 45.13 -47.76 -33.48
CA LEU A 15 44.57 -46.65 -34.27
C LEU A 15 43.27 -46.10 -33.64
N LEU A 16 42.39 -46.96 -33.09
CA LEU A 16 41.13 -46.53 -32.46
C LEU A 16 41.34 -45.78 -31.13
N VAL A 17 42.40 -46.07 -30.37
CA VAL A 17 42.75 -45.31 -29.14
C VAL A 17 43.36 -43.93 -29.47
N SER A 18 43.85 -43.74 -30.69
CA SER A 18 44.54 -42.51 -31.12
C SER A 18 43.60 -41.44 -31.71
N VAL A 19 42.28 -41.67 -31.74
CA VAL A 19 41.27 -40.72 -32.29
C VAL A 19 40.46 -40.00 -31.21
N ILE A 20 40.94 -39.97 -29.96
CA ILE A 20 40.49 -38.93 -29.04
C ILE A 20 41.27 -37.67 -29.43
N SER A 21 40.80 -36.99 -30.49
CA SER A 21 41.35 -35.70 -30.88
C SER A 21 41.15 -34.74 -29.71
N GLN A 22 42.22 -34.45 -28.98
CA GLN A 22 42.26 -33.31 -28.08
C GLN A 22 41.93 -32.09 -28.93
N PHE A 23 40.96 -31.29 -28.50
CA PHE A 23 40.61 -30.03 -29.15
C PHE A 23 41.26 -28.92 -28.33
N PRO A 24 42.54 -28.60 -28.58
CA PRO A 24 43.19 -27.50 -27.88
C PRO A 24 42.46 -26.20 -28.19
N GLY A 25 42.43 -25.33 -27.19
CA GLY A 25 41.90 -23.99 -27.34
C GLY A 25 42.82 -23.09 -28.18
N ILE A 26 42.28 -21.94 -28.54
CA ILE A 26 42.97 -20.82 -29.18
C ILE A 26 43.77 -20.06 -28.11
N GLU A 27 44.92 -19.51 -28.49
CA GLU A 27 45.72 -18.64 -27.64
C GLU A 27 44.94 -17.39 -27.22
N THR A 28 45.05 -17.03 -25.95
CA THR A 28 44.41 -15.86 -25.35
C THR A 28 45.30 -15.29 -24.25
N THR A 29 44.96 -14.07 -23.83
CA THR A 29 45.68 -13.39 -22.76
C THR A 29 45.00 -13.64 -21.41
N CYS A 30 45.79 -14.10 -20.44
CA CYS A 30 45.38 -14.18 -19.04
C CYS A 30 45.94 -13.00 -18.24
N THR A 31 45.19 -12.56 -17.24
CA THR A 31 45.65 -11.53 -16.29
C THR A 31 46.33 -12.21 -15.10
N GLY A 32 47.58 -11.83 -14.83
CA GLY A 32 48.36 -12.43 -13.75
C GLY A 32 49.52 -11.55 -13.29
N SER A 33 50.18 -11.97 -12.23
CA SER A 33 51.37 -11.31 -11.70
C SER A 33 52.62 -11.68 -12.52
N PRO A 34 53.65 -10.81 -12.56
CA PRO A 34 54.92 -11.12 -13.23
C PRO A 34 55.51 -12.44 -12.75
N GLY A 35 55.95 -13.29 -13.69
CA GLY A 35 56.57 -14.58 -13.39
C GLY A 35 55.61 -15.75 -13.21
N GLN A 36 54.29 -15.55 -13.32
CA GLN A 36 53.33 -16.65 -13.29
C GLN A 36 53.29 -17.44 -14.60
N LYS A 37 52.95 -18.73 -14.50
CA LYS A 37 52.60 -19.58 -15.66
C LYS A 37 51.10 -19.50 -15.93
N CYS A 38 50.66 -19.85 -17.15
CA CYS A 38 49.24 -19.89 -17.51
C CYS A 38 48.39 -20.72 -16.52
N SER A 39 48.89 -21.86 -16.04
CA SER A 39 48.20 -22.70 -15.04
C SER A 39 48.02 -22.06 -13.65
N GLN A 40 48.68 -20.93 -13.39
CA GLN A 40 48.59 -20.17 -12.13
C GLN A 40 47.83 -18.85 -12.29
N ALA A 41 47.94 -18.22 -13.46
CA ALA A 41 47.31 -16.94 -13.75
C ALA A 41 45.88 -17.08 -14.29
N CYS A 42 45.64 -18.07 -15.15
CA CYS A 42 44.34 -18.25 -15.78
C CYS A 42 43.38 -18.97 -14.82
N ALA A 43 42.19 -18.40 -14.64
CA ALA A 43 41.14 -19.05 -13.85
C ALA A 43 40.72 -20.39 -14.48
N VAL A 44 40.69 -21.44 -13.67
CA VAL A 44 40.21 -22.78 -14.05
C VAL A 44 38.78 -22.92 -13.55
N PRO A 45 37.81 -23.25 -14.43
CA PRO A 45 36.43 -23.47 -14.00
C PRO A 45 36.34 -24.73 -13.13
N THR A 46 35.40 -24.73 -12.19
CA THR A 46 35.10 -25.91 -11.37
C THR A 46 34.14 -26.81 -12.11
N VAL A 47 34.54 -28.07 -12.29
CA VAL A 47 33.72 -29.12 -12.93
C VAL A 47 33.31 -30.13 -11.87
N THR A 48 32.00 -30.30 -11.65
CA THR A 48 31.46 -31.24 -10.67
C THR A 48 30.72 -32.38 -11.38
N GLY A 49 30.98 -33.63 -10.97
CA GLY A 49 30.28 -34.81 -11.49
C GLY A 49 30.90 -35.45 -12.75
N GLY A 50 32.18 -35.19 -13.03
CA GLY A 50 32.90 -35.76 -14.16
C GLY A 50 34.36 -36.10 -13.85
N PRO A 51 35.02 -36.96 -14.66
CA PRO A 51 36.40 -37.40 -14.43
C PRO A 51 37.48 -36.40 -14.90
N GLY A 52 37.12 -35.30 -15.56
CA GLY A 52 38.06 -34.38 -16.20
C GLY A 52 38.14 -33.01 -15.51
N ALA A 53 39.36 -32.58 -15.18
CA ALA A 53 39.65 -31.19 -14.80
C ALA A 53 40.15 -30.41 -16.03
N CYS A 54 39.61 -29.21 -16.26
CA CYS A 54 40.14 -28.30 -17.27
C CYS A 54 41.54 -27.83 -16.86
N SER A 55 42.43 -27.60 -17.84
CA SER A 55 43.79 -27.12 -17.58
C SER A 55 44.26 -26.15 -18.65
N TRP A 56 45.14 -25.23 -18.24
CA TRP A 56 45.77 -24.23 -19.11
C TRP A 56 47.22 -24.61 -19.41
N LEU A 57 47.63 -24.41 -20.66
CA LEU A 57 49.01 -24.50 -21.13
C LEU A 57 49.43 -23.16 -21.75
N GLY A 58 50.74 -23.01 -21.98
CA GLY A 58 51.33 -21.84 -22.63
C GLY A 58 52.86 -21.91 -22.63
N THR A 59 53.50 -20.96 -23.29
CA THR A 59 54.96 -20.95 -23.45
C THR A 59 55.65 -20.14 -22.35
N GLY A 60 56.35 -20.84 -21.45
CA GLY A 60 57.13 -20.18 -20.39
C GLY A 60 56.27 -19.37 -19.41
N ASN A 61 56.60 -18.08 -19.27
CA ASN A 61 55.92 -17.13 -18.37
C ASN A 61 55.17 -16.04 -19.16
N ASP A 62 54.98 -16.23 -20.46
CA ASP A 62 54.23 -15.31 -21.31
C ASP A 62 52.73 -15.59 -21.16
N LEU A 63 52.01 -14.68 -20.52
CA LEU A 63 50.57 -14.79 -20.28
C LEU A 63 49.71 -14.43 -21.51
N THR A 64 50.31 -14.08 -22.65
CA THR A 64 49.60 -13.73 -23.89
C THR A 64 49.37 -14.92 -24.82
N THR A 65 50.07 -16.05 -24.58
CA THR A 65 50.02 -17.28 -25.40
C THR A 65 49.36 -18.44 -24.66
N CYS A 66 48.48 -18.14 -23.69
CA CYS A 66 47.81 -19.17 -22.90
C CYS A 66 46.66 -19.79 -23.68
N PHE A 67 46.50 -21.12 -23.60
CA PHE A 67 45.37 -21.82 -24.21
C PHE A 67 44.90 -22.99 -23.35
N VAL A 68 43.62 -23.36 -23.47
CA VAL A 68 43.08 -24.52 -22.77
C VAL A 68 43.57 -25.80 -23.44
N ASN A 69 44.12 -26.74 -22.66
CA ASN A 69 44.73 -27.97 -23.17
C ASN A 69 43.72 -28.85 -23.95
N ASP A 70 42.52 -28.99 -23.40
CA ASP A 70 41.44 -29.76 -24.03
C ASP A 70 40.08 -29.15 -23.71
N CYS A 71 39.45 -28.57 -24.73
CA CYS A 71 38.16 -27.92 -24.62
C CYS A 71 36.98 -28.90 -24.53
N SER A 72 37.23 -30.21 -24.67
CA SER A 72 36.23 -31.23 -24.36
C SER A 72 35.75 -31.18 -22.91
N CYS A 73 36.54 -30.59 -22.00
CA CYS A 73 36.18 -30.41 -20.60
C CYS A 73 34.91 -29.56 -20.38
N LEU A 74 34.47 -28.78 -21.39
CA LEU A 74 33.21 -28.04 -21.37
C LEU A 74 31.96 -28.93 -21.51
N ASN A 75 32.11 -30.17 -21.95
CA ASN A 75 30.99 -31.08 -22.23
C ASN A 75 30.77 -32.09 -21.09
N ILE A 76 31.46 -31.95 -19.95
CA ILE A 76 31.47 -32.93 -18.87
C ILE A 76 30.88 -32.29 -17.61
N GLY A 77 29.78 -32.85 -17.09
CA GLY A 77 29.23 -32.48 -15.79
C GLY A 77 28.64 -31.06 -15.71
N THR A 78 28.55 -30.53 -14.50
CA THR A 78 28.10 -29.15 -14.23
C THR A 78 29.32 -28.25 -14.02
N ILE A 79 29.36 -27.13 -14.75
CA ILE A 79 30.51 -26.20 -14.76
C ILE A 79 30.12 -24.88 -14.09
N THR A 80 31.03 -24.35 -13.28
CA THR A 80 30.92 -23.02 -12.67
C THR A 80 32.26 -22.29 -12.72
N GLY A 81 32.26 -20.96 -12.64
CA GLY A 81 33.48 -20.16 -12.66
C GLY A 81 34.15 -20.02 -14.03
N LEU A 82 33.40 -20.17 -15.13
CA LEU A 82 33.88 -19.84 -16.47
C LEU A 82 34.21 -18.34 -16.57
N THR A 83 35.24 -18.03 -17.35
CA THR A 83 35.68 -16.66 -17.66
C THR A 83 35.66 -16.44 -19.16
N ASP A 84 35.64 -15.17 -19.59
CA ASP A 84 35.71 -14.83 -21.02
C ASP A 84 36.95 -15.38 -21.69
N ALA A 85 38.11 -15.35 -21.03
CA ALA A 85 39.34 -15.93 -21.54
C ALA A 85 39.16 -17.44 -21.80
N PHE A 86 38.55 -18.15 -20.87
CA PHE A 86 38.27 -19.58 -21.03
C PHE A 86 37.32 -19.85 -22.22
N CYS A 87 36.23 -19.09 -22.30
CA CYS A 87 35.25 -19.23 -23.38
C CYS A 87 35.79 -18.85 -24.75
N TYR A 88 36.61 -17.80 -24.82
CA TYR A 88 37.29 -17.39 -26.03
C TYR A 88 38.29 -18.46 -26.48
N SER A 89 39.13 -18.97 -25.58
CA SER A 89 40.08 -20.03 -25.90
C SER A 89 39.36 -21.26 -26.45
N CYS A 90 38.26 -21.69 -25.85
CA CYS A 90 37.62 -22.94 -26.26
C CYS A 90 36.60 -22.87 -27.40
N ARG A 91 35.94 -21.75 -27.63
CA ARG A 91 34.88 -21.65 -28.64
C ARG A 91 35.10 -20.57 -29.68
N GLY A 92 36.05 -19.66 -29.46
CA GLY A 92 36.23 -18.46 -30.28
C GLY A 92 35.01 -17.52 -30.17
N SER A 93 35.25 -16.20 -30.21
CA SER A 93 34.21 -15.16 -30.23
C SER A 93 33.03 -15.39 -29.25
N SER A 94 33.29 -16.03 -28.12
CA SER A 94 32.31 -16.45 -27.11
C SER A 94 32.76 -15.96 -25.75
N PHE A 95 31.81 -15.64 -24.91
CA PHE A 95 32.02 -15.02 -23.60
C PHE A 95 31.38 -15.87 -22.50
N ALA A 96 31.84 -15.74 -21.27
CA ALA A 96 31.17 -16.39 -20.15
C ALA A 96 29.82 -15.69 -19.90
N ASN A 97 28.75 -16.45 -19.66
CA ASN A 97 27.49 -15.88 -19.18
C ASN A 97 27.66 -15.28 -17.76
N THR A 98 26.69 -14.49 -17.30
CA THR A 98 26.78 -13.81 -15.99
C THR A 98 26.87 -14.78 -14.80
N ALA A 99 26.37 -16.01 -14.96
CA ALA A 99 26.45 -17.07 -13.95
C ALA A 99 27.79 -17.84 -13.97
N GLY A 100 28.67 -17.60 -14.94
CA GLY A 100 29.92 -18.35 -15.12
C GLY A 100 29.72 -19.85 -15.39
N SER A 101 28.58 -20.24 -15.95
CA SER A 101 28.17 -21.64 -16.13
C SER A 101 28.12 -22.09 -17.59
N ALA A 102 28.11 -21.16 -18.55
CA ALA A 102 28.13 -21.47 -19.96
C ALA A 102 28.92 -20.43 -20.77
N CYS A 103 29.50 -20.88 -21.88
CA CYS A 103 30.06 -20.01 -22.92
C CYS A 103 28.99 -19.68 -23.96
N VAL A 104 28.74 -18.39 -24.15
CA VAL A 104 27.63 -17.86 -24.93
C VAL A 104 28.11 -16.86 -25.99
N ALA A 105 27.42 -16.84 -27.14
CA ALA A 105 27.76 -15.97 -28.26
C ALA A 105 27.08 -14.60 -28.14
N SER A 106 27.50 -13.79 -27.15
CA SER A 106 27.08 -12.39 -27.04
C SER A 106 27.94 -11.48 -27.93
N SER A 107 27.46 -10.28 -28.26
CA SER A 107 28.22 -9.29 -29.04
C SER A 107 29.47 -8.76 -28.32
N ALA A 108 29.54 -8.88 -26.99
CA ALA A 108 30.70 -8.57 -26.16
C ALA A 108 30.58 -9.30 -24.81
N SER A 109 31.62 -9.21 -23.98
CA SER A 109 31.66 -9.80 -22.64
C SER A 109 30.38 -9.57 -21.82
N CYS A 110 29.93 -10.60 -21.10
CA CYS A 110 28.82 -10.48 -20.15
C CYS A 110 29.25 -10.03 -18.75
N THR A 111 30.53 -10.15 -18.41
CA THR A 111 31.07 -9.89 -17.06
C THR A 111 32.03 -8.71 -16.99
N ALA A 112 32.69 -8.39 -18.09
CA ALA A 112 33.69 -7.34 -18.25
C ALA A 112 33.41 -6.52 -19.52
N ARG A 113 32.14 -6.13 -19.72
CA ARG A 113 31.73 -5.38 -20.91
C ARG A 113 32.40 -4.00 -20.98
N PRO A 114 33.03 -3.63 -22.10
CA PRO A 114 33.58 -2.29 -22.30
C PRO A 114 32.51 -1.19 -22.24
N SER A 115 32.84 -0.03 -21.66
CA SER A 115 31.90 1.08 -21.47
C SER A 115 31.38 1.72 -22.77
N ASN A 116 32.05 1.49 -23.90
CA ASN A 116 31.67 1.97 -25.22
C ASN A 116 30.79 1.00 -26.02
N VAL A 117 30.50 -0.19 -25.49
CA VAL A 117 29.62 -1.18 -26.14
C VAL A 117 28.30 -1.21 -25.39
N ALA A 118 27.26 -0.63 -25.98
CA ALA A 118 25.93 -0.67 -25.40
C ALA A 118 25.43 -2.11 -25.24
N TRP A 119 24.74 -2.40 -24.14
CA TRP A 119 24.00 -3.64 -24.01
C TRP A 119 22.79 -3.64 -24.93
N THR A 120 22.56 -4.75 -25.62
CA THR A 120 21.31 -4.99 -26.35
C THR A 120 20.44 -5.98 -25.58
N LEU A 121 19.14 -5.99 -25.87
CA LEU A 121 18.25 -7.01 -25.30
C LEU A 121 18.68 -8.43 -25.70
N GLY A 122 19.20 -8.59 -26.93
CA GLY A 122 19.76 -9.86 -27.40
C GLY A 122 20.98 -10.30 -26.60
N ASP A 123 21.83 -9.37 -26.17
CA ASP A 123 22.92 -9.70 -25.24
C ASP A 123 22.37 -10.13 -23.88
N CYS A 124 21.34 -9.46 -23.35
CA CYS A 124 20.76 -9.83 -22.06
C CYS A 124 20.19 -11.24 -22.07
N THR A 125 19.45 -11.62 -23.12
CA THR A 125 18.85 -12.97 -23.23
C THR A 125 19.89 -14.07 -23.31
N ILE A 126 21.06 -13.77 -23.87
CA ILE A 126 22.18 -14.71 -24.00
C ILE A 126 23.02 -14.75 -22.72
N CYS A 127 23.33 -13.60 -22.15
CA CYS A 127 24.18 -13.45 -20.96
C CYS A 127 23.49 -13.82 -19.65
N SER A 128 22.18 -13.62 -19.55
CA SER A 128 21.37 -13.87 -18.36
C SER A 128 20.05 -14.59 -18.73
N PRO A 129 20.12 -15.83 -19.23
CA PRO A 129 18.99 -16.50 -19.89
C PRO A 129 17.80 -16.79 -18.98
N ASN A 130 17.99 -16.80 -17.66
CA ASN A 130 16.92 -17.12 -16.73
C ASN A 130 15.95 -15.96 -16.49
N THR A 131 16.40 -14.70 -16.56
CA THR A 131 15.55 -13.51 -16.34
C THR A 131 16.14 -12.25 -17.01
N PRO A 132 16.26 -12.21 -18.35
CA PRO A 132 16.97 -11.14 -19.03
C PRO A 132 16.14 -9.85 -19.12
N ALA A 133 16.71 -8.72 -18.71
CA ALA A 133 16.12 -7.40 -18.91
C ALA A 133 17.19 -6.32 -19.17
N LEU A 134 16.87 -5.37 -20.04
CA LEU A 134 17.72 -4.20 -20.32
C LEU A 134 17.16 -2.97 -19.58
N VAL A 135 17.83 -2.57 -18.50
CA VAL A 135 17.40 -1.44 -17.66
C VAL A 135 18.49 -0.37 -17.66
N SER A 136 18.14 0.84 -18.08
CA SER A 136 19.07 1.99 -18.12
C SER A 136 20.38 1.69 -18.86
N GLY A 137 20.33 0.88 -19.92
CA GLY A 137 21.48 0.52 -20.73
C GLY A 137 22.37 -0.61 -20.18
N ALA A 138 21.94 -1.32 -19.13
CA ALA A 138 22.63 -2.49 -18.57
C ALA A 138 21.71 -3.71 -18.44
N CYS A 139 22.26 -4.91 -18.59
CA CYS A 139 21.50 -6.13 -18.33
C CYS A 139 21.35 -6.38 -16.84
N LYS A 140 20.13 -6.68 -16.40
CA LYS A 140 19.80 -7.04 -15.01
C LYS A 140 18.95 -8.31 -14.99
N ALA A 141 19.06 -9.06 -13.89
CA ALA A 141 18.08 -10.08 -13.57
C ALA A 141 16.75 -9.41 -13.17
N CYS A 142 15.63 -9.95 -13.62
CA CYS A 142 14.31 -9.36 -13.36
C CYS A 142 14.00 -9.23 -11.86
N SER A 143 14.55 -10.12 -11.02
CA SER A 143 14.44 -10.04 -9.56
C SER A 143 15.05 -8.78 -8.95
N ASP A 144 16.00 -8.16 -9.66
CA ASP A 144 16.83 -7.07 -9.13
C ASP A 144 16.32 -5.69 -9.60
N ILE A 145 15.22 -5.67 -10.35
CA ILE A 145 14.63 -4.45 -10.89
C ILE A 145 13.53 -3.98 -9.95
N THR A 146 13.86 -3.02 -9.08
CA THR A 146 12.91 -2.44 -8.14
C THR A 146 12.20 -1.18 -8.67
N SER A 147 12.65 -0.65 -9.81
CA SER A 147 12.12 0.56 -10.44
C SER A 147 12.52 0.67 -11.92
N GLY A 148 11.74 1.41 -12.71
CA GLY A 148 12.03 1.65 -14.14
C GLY A 148 11.66 0.48 -15.05
N LEU A 149 10.74 -0.39 -14.60
CA LEU A 149 10.17 -1.44 -15.44
C LEU A 149 9.33 -0.84 -16.57
N THR A 150 9.47 -1.43 -17.75
CA THR A 150 8.68 -1.13 -18.95
C THR A 150 7.98 -2.40 -19.41
N ASP A 151 6.94 -2.29 -20.24
CA ASP A 151 6.27 -3.46 -20.80
C ASP A 151 7.23 -4.36 -21.59
N ALA A 152 8.19 -3.77 -22.31
CA ALA A 152 9.21 -4.55 -23.01
C ALA A 152 10.07 -5.38 -22.05
N ASN A 153 10.45 -4.80 -20.92
CA ASN A 153 11.22 -5.51 -19.89
C ASN A 153 10.35 -6.56 -19.19
N CYS A 154 9.09 -6.28 -18.90
CA CYS A 154 8.18 -7.23 -18.28
C CYS A 154 7.82 -8.40 -19.19
N ALA A 155 7.62 -8.17 -20.49
CA ALA A 155 7.42 -9.23 -21.48
C ALA A 155 8.67 -10.14 -21.58
N ALA A 156 9.87 -9.56 -21.57
CA ALA A 156 11.12 -10.32 -21.53
C ALA A 156 11.22 -11.18 -20.26
N CYS A 157 10.91 -10.60 -19.09
CA CYS A 157 10.87 -11.30 -17.80
C CYS A 157 9.83 -12.42 -17.76
N ALA A 158 8.62 -12.19 -18.28
CA ALA A 158 7.53 -13.17 -18.30
C ALA A 158 7.88 -14.40 -19.14
N SER A 159 8.58 -14.21 -20.27
CA SER A 159 8.93 -15.28 -21.21
C SER A 159 9.81 -16.41 -20.63
N THR A 160 10.46 -16.14 -19.49
CA THR A 160 11.42 -17.02 -18.81
C THR A 160 10.93 -17.51 -17.44
N SER A 161 9.86 -16.91 -16.89
CA SER A 161 9.23 -17.37 -15.63
C SER A 161 8.64 -18.79 -15.79
N THR A 162 8.72 -19.61 -14.73
CA THR A 162 8.04 -20.93 -14.68
C THR A 162 7.12 -20.99 -13.45
N PRO A 163 5.80 -21.19 -13.61
CA PRO A 163 5.08 -21.24 -14.88
C PRO A 163 5.20 -19.92 -15.65
N LYS A 164 5.20 -19.97 -16.99
CA LYS A 164 5.19 -18.77 -17.83
C LYS A 164 3.96 -17.96 -17.48
N GLY A 165 4.14 -16.92 -16.69
CA GLY A 165 3.06 -16.06 -16.22
C GLY A 165 2.67 -15.03 -17.27
N ASN A 166 1.41 -14.58 -17.24
CA ASN A 166 0.88 -13.50 -18.09
C ASN A 166 1.32 -12.09 -17.61
N THR A 167 2.37 -11.96 -16.79
CA THR A 167 2.83 -10.67 -16.22
C THR A 167 3.68 -9.87 -17.21
N ASN A 168 3.08 -9.48 -18.34
CA ASN A 168 3.79 -8.87 -19.47
C ASN A 168 3.89 -7.35 -19.38
N PHE A 169 3.18 -6.72 -18.46
CA PHE A 169 3.04 -5.26 -18.42
C PHE A 169 3.66 -4.72 -17.14
N ALA A 170 4.36 -3.59 -17.24
CA ALA A 170 4.81 -2.87 -16.06
C ALA A 170 3.61 -2.20 -15.39
N ASN A 171 3.52 -2.20 -14.07
CA ASN A 171 2.54 -1.38 -13.37
C ASN A 171 2.79 0.11 -13.64
N SER A 172 1.80 0.96 -13.36
CA SER A 172 1.89 2.41 -13.59
C SER A 172 3.05 3.10 -12.85
N ALA A 173 3.56 2.51 -11.78
CA ALA A 173 4.71 3.01 -11.02
C ALA A 173 6.06 2.55 -11.58
N GLY A 174 6.08 1.62 -12.55
CA GLY A 174 7.30 1.01 -13.07
C GLY A 174 8.07 0.19 -12.03
N THR A 175 7.40 -0.33 -11.00
CA THR A 175 8.00 -1.04 -9.86
C THR A 175 7.74 -2.55 -9.85
N ALA A 176 6.74 -3.03 -10.58
CA ALA A 176 6.45 -4.46 -10.71
C ALA A 176 5.89 -4.81 -12.09
N CYS A 177 6.09 -6.05 -12.52
CA CYS A 177 5.39 -6.63 -13.66
C CYS A 177 4.08 -7.26 -13.21
N VAL A 178 3.01 -6.99 -13.94
CA VAL A 178 1.64 -7.32 -13.54
C VAL A 178 0.87 -7.99 -14.66
N ASN A 179 -0.08 -8.83 -14.27
CA ASN A 179 -0.96 -9.54 -15.19
C ASN A 179 -2.19 -8.68 -15.48
N ALA A 180 -2.03 -7.75 -16.42
CA ALA A 180 -3.10 -6.96 -16.99
C ALA A 180 -3.48 -7.53 -18.37
N SER A 181 -4.67 -7.22 -18.86
CA SER A 181 -5.13 -7.57 -20.20
C SER A 181 -4.45 -6.76 -21.31
N ALA A 182 -3.89 -5.60 -20.97
CA ALA A 182 -3.14 -4.71 -21.85
C ALA A 182 -2.20 -3.82 -21.02
N THR A 183 -1.38 -3.02 -21.71
CA THR A 183 -0.44 -2.06 -21.10
C THR A 183 -1.07 -1.24 -19.96
N CYS A 184 -0.30 -0.95 -18.92
CA CYS A 184 -0.71 -0.04 -17.86
C CYS A 184 -0.41 1.44 -18.20
N ASP A 185 0.19 1.72 -19.35
CA ASP A 185 0.46 3.08 -19.82
C ASP A 185 -0.85 3.79 -20.19
N SER A 186 -1.24 4.77 -19.35
CA SER A 186 -2.43 5.59 -19.55
C SER A 186 -2.38 6.46 -20.81
N GLY A 187 -1.19 6.72 -21.38
CA GLY A 187 -1.06 7.43 -22.65
C GLY A 187 -1.52 6.60 -23.86
N SER A 188 -1.44 5.27 -23.75
CA SER A 188 -1.72 4.32 -24.82
C SER A 188 -3.04 3.55 -24.61
N ARG A 189 -3.63 3.63 -23.40
CA ARG A 189 -4.79 2.84 -22.99
C ARG A 189 -6.01 3.69 -22.62
N GLY A 190 -7.19 3.15 -22.85
CA GLY A 190 -8.47 3.74 -22.45
C GLY A 190 -9.08 4.67 -23.49
N SER A 191 -8.40 5.01 -24.58
CA SER A 191 -8.89 5.94 -25.62
C SER A 191 -10.09 5.44 -26.43
N THR A 192 -10.35 4.15 -26.44
CA THR A 192 -11.41 3.49 -27.22
C THR A 192 -12.09 2.38 -26.40
N ALA A 193 -13.24 1.90 -26.86
CA ALA A 193 -13.90 0.75 -26.24
C ALA A 193 -13.05 -0.54 -26.32
N LEU A 194 -12.19 -0.68 -27.34
CA LEU A 194 -11.37 -1.87 -27.56
C LEU A 194 -10.15 -1.95 -26.63
N ASN A 195 -9.67 -0.82 -26.11
CA ASN A 195 -8.56 -0.74 -25.14
C ASN A 195 -9.02 -0.16 -23.80
N ALA A 196 -10.30 -0.34 -23.45
CA ALA A 196 -10.86 0.16 -22.21
C ALA A 196 -10.18 -0.46 -20.98
N TRP A 197 -10.20 0.26 -19.87
CA TRP A 197 -9.76 -0.26 -18.59
C TRP A 197 -10.85 -1.15 -17.98
N THR A 198 -10.44 -2.27 -17.39
CA THR A 198 -11.31 -3.09 -16.54
C THR A 198 -10.94 -2.90 -15.07
N ALA A 199 -11.84 -3.27 -14.15
CA ALA A 199 -11.55 -3.25 -12.72
C ALA A 199 -10.34 -4.14 -12.36
N ALA A 200 -10.21 -5.30 -13.01
CA ALA A 200 -9.07 -6.20 -12.81
C ALA A 200 -7.75 -5.54 -13.26
N ASP A 201 -7.78 -4.82 -14.38
CA ASP A 201 -6.62 -4.07 -14.85
C ASP A 201 -6.23 -2.93 -13.92
N CYS A 202 -7.19 -2.18 -13.38
CA CYS A 202 -6.84 -1.15 -12.40
C CYS A 202 -6.17 -1.77 -11.17
N LEU A 203 -6.66 -2.91 -10.68
CA LEU A 203 -6.04 -3.61 -9.56
C LEU A 203 -4.62 -4.07 -9.85
N ALA A 204 -4.38 -4.61 -11.05
CA ALA A 204 -3.05 -4.99 -11.48
C ALA A 204 -2.12 -3.76 -11.64
N CYS A 205 -2.58 -2.74 -12.36
CA CYS A 205 -1.76 -1.61 -12.81
C CYS A 205 -1.55 -0.51 -11.75
N THR A 206 -2.46 -0.38 -10.78
CA THR A 206 -2.46 0.66 -9.73
C THR A 206 -2.74 0.03 -8.35
N PRO A 207 -1.81 -0.74 -7.78
CA PRO A 207 -2.06 -1.56 -6.59
C PRO A 207 -2.33 -0.74 -5.30
N ALA A 208 -2.00 0.55 -5.29
CA ALA A 208 -2.19 1.43 -4.13
C ALA A 208 -3.64 1.93 -3.98
N THR A 209 -4.61 1.02 -3.97
CA THR A 209 -6.08 1.26 -4.00
C THR A 209 -6.58 1.77 -5.36
N PRO A 210 -6.86 0.86 -6.31
CA PRO A 210 -7.30 1.20 -7.66
C PRO A 210 -8.75 1.68 -7.72
N ILE A 211 -9.04 2.69 -8.54
CA ILE A 211 -10.39 2.96 -9.03
C ILE A 211 -10.43 3.10 -10.55
N LEU A 212 -11.48 2.51 -11.12
CA LEU A 212 -11.87 2.74 -12.50
C LEU A 212 -12.63 4.06 -12.58
N VAL A 213 -12.00 5.10 -13.08
CA VAL A 213 -12.65 6.39 -13.33
C VAL A 213 -13.47 6.25 -14.61
N PRO A 214 -14.81 6.34 -14.53
CA PRO A 214 -15.65 6.35 -15.71
C PRO A 214 -15.27 7.55 -16.58
N ALA A 215 -15.43 7.42 -17.89
CA ALA A 215 -15.22 8.54 -18.77
C ALA A 215 -16.14 9.70 -18.35
N ALA A 216 -15.58 10.90 -18.19
CA ALA A 216 -16.38 12.11 -17.96
C ALA A 216 -17.48 12.19 -19.03
N GLN A 217 -18.66 12.75 -18.73
CA GLN A 217 -19.74 12.87 -19.73
C GLN A 217 -19.20 13.50 -21.02
N GLY A 218 -19.27 12.75 -22.12
CA GLY A 218 -18.74 13.15 -23.44
C GLY A 218 -17.34 12.64 -23.79
N SER A 219 -16.63 12.00 -22.85
CA SER A 219 -15.37 11.30 -23.09
C SER A 219 -15.60 9.80 -23.30
N THR A 220 -14.77 9.15 -24.11
CA THR A 220 -14.69 7.68 -24.23
C THR A 220 -13.61 7.09 -23.33
N THR A 221 -12.83 7.92 -22.63
CA THR A 221 -11.69 7.48 -21.83
C THR A 221 -12.04 7.04 -20.43
N THR A 222 -12.11 5.72 -20.22
CA THR A 222 -11.93 5.17 -18.87
C THR A 222 -10.46 5.30 -18.49
N SER A 223 -10.15 5.52 -17.22
CA SER A 223 -8.77 5.53 -16.72
C SER A 223 -8.71 4.89 -15.35
N CYS A 224 -7.53 4.41 -14.96
CA CYS A 224 -7.29 3.97 -13.59
C CYS A 224 -6.56 5.07 -12.83
N ALA A 225 -7.01 5.34 -11.62
CA ALA A 225 -6.38 6.28 -10.73
C ALA A 225 -6.24 5.67 -9.33
N ALA A 226 -5.26 6.15 -8.57
CA ALA A 226 -5.22 5.84 -7.15
C ALA A 226 -6.36 6.60 -6.43
N CYS A 227 -6.95 5.99 -5.41
CA CYS A 227 -8.03 6.63 -4.65
C CYS A 227 -7.64 7.99 -4.06
N SER A 228 -6.36 8.18 -3.73
CA SER A 228 -5.84 9.45 -3.20
C SER A 228 -5.78 10.59 -4.22
N THR A 229 -5.87 10.29 -5.53
CA THR A 229 -5.73 11.29 -6.59
C THR A 229 -7.06 11.76 -7.17
N VAL A 230 -8.17 11.05 -6.90
CA VAL A 230 -9.50 11.41 -7.43
C VAL A 230 -10.25 12.27 -6.43
N ASN A 231 -10.54 13.50 -6.84
CA ASN A 231 -11.14 14.54 -5.99
C ASN A 231 -12.45 15.11 -6.57
N THR A 232 -12.97 14.52 -7.64
CA THR A 232 -14.22 14.91 -8.30
C THR A 232 -14.89 13.69 -8.93
N GLY A 233 -16.22 13.71 -9.07
CA GLY A 233 -16.98 12.64 -9.71
C GLY A 233 -17.00 11.31 -8.93
N LEU A 234 -16.63 11.32 -7.65
CA LEU A 234 -16.70 10.13 -6.80
C LEU A 234 -18.15 9.70 -6.59
N THR A 235 -18.38 8.38 -6.61
CA THR A 235 -19.66 7.72 -6.33
C THR A 235 -19.45 6.69 -5.23
N ASP A 236 -20.54 6.24 -4.58
CA ASP A 236 -20.46 5.18 -3.56
C ASP A 236 -19.80 3.91 -4.10
N THR A 237 -20.06 3.55 -5.36
CA THR A 237 -19.41 2.41 -6.01
C THR A 237 -17.89 2.58 -6.08
N LEU A 238 -17.42 3.78 -6.43
CA LEU A 238 -15.99 4.09 -6.49
C LEU A 238 -15.36 4.10 -5.08
N CYS A 239 -16.02 4.73 -4.11
CA CYS A 239 -15.55 4.79 -2.73
C CYS A 239 -15.52 3.40 -2.07
N ASN A 240 -16.48 2.54 -2.36
CA ASN A 240 -16.48 1.16 -1.87
C ASN A 240 -15.35 0.32 -2.50
N ALA A 241 -15.04 0.52 -3.78
CA ALA A 241 -13.88 -0.10 -4.44
C ALA A 241 -12.56 0.37 -3.80
N CYS A 242 -12.44 1.66 -3.48
CA CYS A 242 -11.30 2.18 -2.71
C CYS A 242 -11.17 1.55 -1.33
N ALA A 243 -12.28 1.52 -0.59
CA ALA A 243 -12.33 1.00 0.77
C ALA A 243 -11.93 -0.47 0.86
N SER A 244 -12.43 -1.30 -0.06
CA SER A 244 -12.19 -2.75 -0.11
C SER A 244 -10.79 -3.13 -0.59
N SER A 245 -10.14 -2.28 -1.39
CA SER A 245 -8.78 -2.52 -1.89
C SER A 245 -7.69 -1.97 -0.96
N ALA A 246 -8.04 -1.18 0.05
CA ALA A 246 -7.11 -0.71 1.07
C ALA A 246 -6.66 -1.85 1.99
N SER A 247 -5.40 -1.79 2.43
CA SER A 247 -4.84 -2.69 3.45
C SER A 247 -4.33 -1.87 4.63
N PRO A 248 -5.04 -1.86 5.79
CA PRO A 248 -6.33 -2.52 6.05
C PRO A 248 -7.51 -1.86 5.32
N PRO A 249 -8.65 -2.57 5.14
CA PRO A 249 -9.84 -2.00 4.51
C PRO A 249 -10.29 -0.71 5.18
N ALA A 250 -10.48 0.35 4.39
CA ALA A 250 -10.92 1.64 4.91
C ALA A 250 -12.44 1.64 5.15
N LYS A 251 -12.92 2.45 6.10
CA LYS A 251 -14.36 2.60 6.38
C LYS A 251 -15.04 3.70 5.53
N THR A 252 -14.29 4.37 4.65
CA THR A 252 -14.78 5.48 3.82
C THR A 252 -15.42 4.96 2.54
N THR A 253 -16.59 4.32 2.66
CA THR A 253 -17.25 3.60 1.56
C THR A 253 -18.24 4.45 0.74
N PHE A 254 -18.57 5.66 1.19
CA PHE A 254 -19.58 6.51 0.55
C PHE A 254 -18.96 7.79 0.02
N ALA A 255 -19.41 8.27 -1.14
CA ALA A 255 -19.01 9.58 -1.64
C ALA A 255 -19.76 10.68 -0.89
N ASN A 256 -19.10 11.79 -0.56
CA ASN A 256 -19.78 12.97 -0.03
C ASN A 256 -20.74 13.58 -1.08
N THR A 257 -21.61 14.51 -0.67
CA THR A 257 -22.60 15.09 -1.61
C THR A 257 -22.00 15.88 -2.76
N ALA A 258 -20.77 16.37 -2.60
CA ALA A 258 -20.03 17.08 -3.65
C ALA A 258 -19.35 16.12 -4.66
N GLY A 259 -19.34 14.81 -4.39
CA GLY A 259 -18.58 13.84 -5.17
C GLY A 259 -17.07 14.08 -5.13
N SER A 260 -16.56 14.73 -4.07
CA SER A 260 -15.17 15.18 -3.97
C SER A 260 -14.31 14.39 -2.99
N ALA A 261 -14.93 13.64 -2.08
CA ALA A 261 -14.21 12.78 -1.14
C ALA A 261 -15.04 11.54 -0.75
N CYS A 262 -14.34 10.46 -0.42
CA CYS A 262 -14.93 9.30 0.23
C CYS A 262 -14.96 9.48 1.75
N VAL A 263 -16.09 9.18 2.37
CA VAL A 263 -16.37 9.48 3.78
C VAL A 263 -16.93 8.28 4.51
N ALA A 264 -16.66 8.21 5.82
CA ALA A 264 -17.15 7.16 6.70
C ALA A 264 -18.55 7.53 7.24
N SER A 265 -19.53 7.57 6.34
CA SER A 265 -20.95 7.73 6.67
C SER A 265 -21.57 6.38 7.01
N SER A 266 -22.65 6.38 7.80
CA SER A 266 -23.42 5.16 8.11
C SER A 266 -24.21 4.61 6.91
N ALA A 267 -24.49 5.46 5.93
CA ALA A 267 -25.20 5.16 4.70
C ALA A 267 -24.77 6.11 3.55
N THR A 268 -25.30 5.90 2.35
CA THR A 268 -25.06 6.77 1.18
C THR A 268 -25.32 8.25 1.49
N CYS A 269 -24.49 9.16 0.99
CA CYS A 269 -24.76 10.59 1.13
C CYS A 269 -25.78 11.12 0.10
N THR A 270 -26.28 10.27 -0.81
CA THR A 270 -27.21 10.69 -1.86
C THR A 270 -28.59 11.06 -1.29
N THR A 271 -29.05 12.27 -1.61
CA THR A 271 -30.30 12.86 -1.09
C THR A 271 -31.56 12.21 -1.69
N ALA A 272 -31.45 11.44 -2.77
CA ALA A 272 -32.59 10.84 -3.45
C ALA A 272 -33.35 9.81 -2.59
N SER A 273 -32.72 9.24 -1.56
CA SER A 273 -33.36 8.26 -0.67
C SER A 273 -33.08 8.48 0.81
N ARG A 274 -32.09 9.31 1.15
CA ARG A 274 -31.69 9.54 2.54
C ARG A 274 -32.55 10.57 3.25
N GLY A 275 -32.84 10.29 4.52
CA GLY A 275 -33.61 11.16 5.37
C GLY A 275 -35.11 11.13 5.10
N THR A 276 -35.64 10.09 4.46
CA THR A 276 -37.09 9.96 4.15
C THR A 276 -37.84 9.07 5.13
N THR A 277 -37.13 8.15 5.80
CA THR A 277 -37.65 7.22 6.80
C THR A 277 -36.77 7.25 8.04
N THR A 278 -37.28 6.78 9.19
CA THR A 278 -36.50 6.66 10.43
C THR A 278 -35.31 5.72 10.28
N ALA A 279 -35.43 4.66 9.48
CA ALA A 279 -34.36 3.70 9.23
C ALA A 279 -33.21 4.26 8.38
N ASN A 280 -33.46 5.34 7.64
CA ASN A 280 -32.46 6.02 6.80
C ASN A 280 -32.32 7.51 7.17
N ALA A 281 -32.58 7.84 8.44
CA ALA A 281 -32.48 9.21 8.92
C ALA A 281 -31.02 9.69 8.92
N TRP A 282 -30.81 10.98 8.70
CA TRP A 282 -29.49 11.60 8.87
C TRP A 282 -29.11 11.62 10.35
N THR A 283 -27.87 11.27 10.66
CA THR A 283 -27.27 11.54 11.97
C THR A 283 -26.33 12.74 11.90
N ALA A 284 -26.04 13.33 13.05
CA ALA A 284 -25.14 14.48 13.15
C ALA A 284 -23.74 14.15 12.63
N ALA A 285 -23.28 12.91 12.84
CA ALA A 285 -22.01 12.41 12.29
C ALA A 285 -22.06 12.29 10.76
N ASP A 286 -23.20 11.85 10.22
CA ASP A 286 -23.37 11.74 8.77
C ASP A 286 -23.41 13.10 8.09
N CYS A 287 -24.09 14.09 8.66
CA CYS A 287 -24.11 15.44 8.09
C CYS A 287 -22.72 16.07 8.10
N LEU A 288 -21.97 15.91 9.18
CA LEU A 288 -20.57 16.38 9.25
C LEU A 288 -19.69 15.70 8.19
N ALA A 289 -19.88 14.40 7.96
CA ALA A 289 -19.10 13.63 6.99
C ALA A 289 -19.52 13.94 5.53
N CYS A 290 -20.80 13.84 5.22
CA CYS A 290 -21.34 13.94 3.86
C CYS A 290 -21.47 15.38 3.35
N THR A 291 -21.74 16.33 4.24
CA THR A 291 -22.04 17.72 3.92
C THR A 291 -21.39 18.67 4.94
N PRO A 292 -20.06 18.86 4.93
CA PRO A 292 -19.37 19.62 5.98
C PRO A 292 -19.88 21.07 6.16
N ALA A 293 -20.41 21.70 5.11
CA ALA A 293 -21.03 23.03 5.17
C ALA A 293 -22.38 23.07 5.91
N THR A 294 -23.04 21.92 6.06
CA THR A 294 -24.33 21.74 6.72
C THR A 294 -24.23 20.60 7.74
N PRO A 295 -23.47 20.77 8.83
CA PRO A 295 -23.08 19.67 9.71
C PRO A 295 -24.20 19.22 10.67
N ALA A 296 -25.31 19.95 10.78
CA ALA A 296 -26.37 19.68 11.74
C ALA A 296 -27.56 18.97 11.10
N VAL A 297 -28.26 18.15 11.87
CA VAL A 297 -29.51 17.48 11.44
C VAL A 297 -30.71 18.31 11.87
N GLN A 298 -31.63 18.57 10.95
CA GLN A 298 -32.96 19.08 11.26
C GLN A 298 -34.02 18.05 10.91
N PHE A 299 -34.94 17.80 11.82
CA PHE A 299 -36.13 16.98 11.57
C PHE A 299 -37.25 17.84 10.98
N GLY A 300 -37.88 17.37 9.90
CA GLY A 300 -39.00 18.03 9.27
C GLY A 300 -40.24 18.01 10.16
N ALA A 301 -41.08 19.04 10.03
CA ALA A 301 -42.31 19.17 10.81
C ALA A 301 -43.40 18.15 10.41
N SER A 302 -43.39 17.66 9.16
CA SER A 302 -44.30 16.61 8.69
C SER A 302 -43.88 16.07 7.30
N PRO A 303 -43.79 14.74 7.12
CA PRO A 303 -43.88 13.71 8.16
C PRO A 303 -42.63 13.76 9.08
N LEU A 304 -42.83 13.40 10.35
CA LEU A 304 -41.82 13.28 11.43
C LEU A 304 -40.64 12.33 11.09
N THR A 305 -40.66 11.70 9.92
CA THR A 305 -39.65 10.77 9.43
C THR A 305 -38.65 11.43 8.47
N THR A 306 -38.89 12.69 8.10
CA THR A 306 -37.98 13.44 7.24
C THR A 306 -36.88 14.11 8.05
N SER A 307 -35.62 13.92 7.64
CA SER A 307 -34.46 14.61 8.21
C SER A 307 -33.60 15.17 7.09
N SER A 308 -32.98 16.31 7.33
CA SER A 308 -32.05 16.94 6.39
C SER A 308 -30.84 17.51 7.12
N CYS A 309 -29.73 17.62 6.39
CA CYS A 309 -28.57 18.34 6.84
C CYS A 309 -28.75 19.83 6.60
N VAL A 310 -28.51 20.65 7.61
CA VAL A 310 -28.70 22.10 7.56
C VAL A 310 -27.49 22.85 8.11
N ALA A 311 -27.35 24.10 7.70
CA ALA A 311 -26.32 24.99 8.22
C ALA A 311 -26.66 25.38 9.67
N CYS A 312 -25.65 25.50 10.52
CA CYS A 312 -25.87 25.82 11.94
C CYS A 312 -26.59 27.15 12.16
N ASN A 313 -26.41 28.12 11.26
CA ASN A 313 -27.05 29.42 11.32
C ASN A 313 -28.51 29.42 10.87
N SER A 314 -29.04 28.32 10.31
CA SER A 314 -30.46 28.21 9.96
C SER A 314 -31.32 27.59 11.07
N ILE A 315 -30.70 27.05 12.12
CA ILE A 315 -31.41 26.47 13.26
C ILE A 315 -31.75 27.60 14.25
N THR A 316 -33.03 27.94 14.33
CA THR A 316 -33.54 28.99 15.22
C THR A 316 -34.16 28.44 16.51
N SER A 317 -34.49 27.14 16.55
CA SER A 317 -35.01 26.43 17.71
C SER A 317 -34.88 24.91 17.52
N GLY A 318 -35.07 24.14 18.61
CA GLY A 318 -34.97 22.68 18.57
C GLY A 318 -33.53 22.16 18.59
N TRP A 319 -32.59 22.91 19.15
CA TRP A 319 -31.21 22.47 19.33
C TRP A 319 -31.14 21.22 20.20
N THR A 320 -30.30 20.28 19.80
CA THR A 320 -29.95 19.09 20.57
C THR A 320 -28.43 19.05 20.79
N ASP A 321 -27.98 18.33 21.81
CA ASP A 321 -26.54 18.18 22.08
C ASP A 321 -25.78 17.62 20.87
N ALA A 322 -26.40 16.71 20.12
CA ALA A 322 -25.80 16.14 18.92
C ALA A 322 -25.55 17.22 17.85
N ASN A 323 -26.54 18.08 17.61
CA ASN A 323 -26.47 19.13 16.61
C ASN A 323 -25.48 20.23 17.04
N CYS A 324 -25.49 20.60 18.33
CA CYS A 324 -24.54 21.55 18.91
C CYS A 324 -23.10 21.06 18.76
N ASN A 325 -22.85 19.78 19.08
CA ASN A 325 -21.53 19.20 18.94
C ASN A 325 -21.08 19.13 17.48
N SER A 326 -21.95 18.74 16.54
CA SER A 326 -21.61 18.78 15.11
C SER A 326 -21.28 20.18 14.61
N CYS A 327 -22.04 21.20 15.04
CA CYS A 327 -21.75 22.60 14.72
C CYS A 327 -20.42 23.08 15.31
N ALA A 328 -20.10 22.68 16.53
CA ALA A 328 -18.83 23.00 17.18
C ALA A 328 -17.63 22.38 16.45
N MET A 329 -17.78 21.13 16.01
CA MET A 329 -16.74 20.38 15.28
C MET A 329 -16.48 20.93 13.87
N ALA A 330 -17.47 21.60 13.26
CA ALA A 330 -17.32 22.29 11.98
C ALA A 330 -16.74 23.72 12.11
N ALA A 331 -16.76 24.31 13.31
CA ALA A 331 -16.18 25.62 13.56
C ALA A 331 -14.65 25.54 13.66
N SER A 332 -13.95 26.61 13.22
CA SER A 332 -12.50 26.75 13.36
C SER A 332 -12.18 27.95 14.28
N PRO A 333 -11.43 27.76 15.39
CA PRO A 333 -10.86 26.51 15.88
C PRO A 333 -11.95 25.55 16.39
N GLN A 334 -11.68 24.24 16.32
CA GLN A 334 -12.56 23.23 16.91
C GLN A 334 -12.64 23.48 18.42
N THR A 335 -13.81 23.91 18.90
CA THR A 335 -14.02 24.21 20.32
C THR A 335 -14.60 23.02 21.06
N LYS A 336 -14.32 23.01 22.36
CA LYS A 336 -14.76 22.05 23.39
C LYS A 336 -16.28 21.80 23.29
N THR A 337 -16.71 20.62 23.76
CA THR A 337 -18.12 20.16 23.78
C THR A 337 -19.11 21.27 24.10
N ILE A 338 -20.03 21.53 23.15
CA ILE A 338 -21.11 22.50 23.28
C ILE A 338 -22.42 21.71 23.38
N PHE A 339 -23.29 22.10 24.31
CA PHE A 339 -24.54 21.40 24.60
C PHE A 339 -25.74 22.30 24.30
N ALA A 340 -26.88 21.71 23.96
CA ALA A 340 -28.09 22.49 23.75
C ALA A 340 -28.60 22.99 25.11
N LYS A 341 -29.12 24.22 25.16
CA LYS A 341 -29.88 24.71 26.32
C LYS A 341 -31.09 23.82 26.61
N THR A 342 -31.57 23.84 27.85
CA THR A 342 -32.76 23.10 28.28
C THR A 342 -34.03 23.47 27.51
N ASP A 343 -34.11 24.70 26.99
CA ASP A 343 -35.22 25.17 26.16
C ASP A 343 -35.04 24.90 24.65
N GLY A 344 -33.90 24.33 24.24
CA GLY A 344 -33.58 24.07 22.83
C GLY A 344 -33.38 25.33 21.98
N SER A 345 -33.19 26.50 22.58
CA SER A 345 -33.07 27.78 21.87
C SER A 345 -31.69 28.05 21.28
N ALA A 346 -30.63 27.53 21.90
CA ALA A 346 -29.25 27.76 21.48
C ALA A 346 -28.30 26.67 22.00
N CYS A 347 -27.06 26.69 21.51
CA CYS A 347 -25.95 25.92 22.04
C CYS A 347 -25.11 26.75 23.03
N VAL A 348 -24.66 26.12 24.11
CA VAL A 348 -23.87 26.76 25.17
C VAL A 348 -22.68 25.90 25.57
N ALA A 349 -21.58 26.57 25.91
CA ALA A 349 -20.40 25.93 26.47
C ALA A 349 -20.67 25.57 27.95
N ALA A 350 -21.08 24.32 28.17
CA ALA A 350 -21.23 23.74 29.50
C ALA A 350 -20.24 22.58 29.67
N ALA A 351 -19.92 22.20 30.91
CA ALA A 351 -19.02 21.07 31.16
C ALA A 351 -19.66 19.72 30.77
N TYR A 352 -21.00 19.64 30.85
CA TYR A 352 -21.80 18.47 30.48
C TYR A 352 -23.15 18.91 29.90
N SER A 353 -23.90 17.94 29.35
CA SER A 353 -25.24 18.15 28.78
C SER A 353 -26.19 18.89 29.73
N CYS A 354 -26.96 19.83 29.16
CA CYS A 354 -28.03 20.53 29.89
C CYS A 354 -29.32 19.70 29.99
N ASN A 355 -29.49 18.69 29.12
CA ASN A 355 -30.69 17.87 29.05
C ASN A 355 -30.67 16.64 29.98
N LYS A 356 -29.71 16.59 30.92
CA LYS A 356 -29.59 15.52 31.92
C LYS A 356 -30.14 15.99 33.26
N SER A 357 -31.24 15.40 33.73
CA SER A 357 -31.86 15.72 35.03
C SER A 357 -31.00 15.33 36.25
N ALA A 358 -30.07 14.37 36.09
CA ALA A 358 -29.07 14.03 37.09
C ALA A 358 -27.74 13.69 36.38
N ARG A 359 -26.65 14.34 36.79
CA ARG A 359 -25.31 14.18 36.19
C ARG A 359 -24.47 13.07 36.84
N GLY A 360 -25.09 12.24 37.70
CA GLY A 360 -24.45 11.11 38.37
C GLY A 360 -23.33 11.58 39.32
N SER A 361 -22.11 11.09 39.10
CA SER A 361 -20.91 11.55 39.81
C SER A 361 -20.50 12.98 39.44
N ASN A 362 -20.91 13.47 38.28
CA ASN A 362 -20.66 14.85 37.86
C ASN A 362 -21.70 15.76 38.54
N LYS A 363 -21.25 16.88 39.09
CA LYS A 363 -22.11 17.83 39.81
C LYS A 363 -22.44 19.04 38.93
N TRP A 364 -23.61 19.61 39.14
CA TRP A 364 -23.95 20.92 38.60
C TRP A 364 -23.15 22.01 39.31
N THR A 365 -22.67 22.97 38.53
CA THR A 365 -22.08 24.22 39.04
C THR A 365 -22.98 25.39 38.70
N ASP A 366 -22.88 26.50 39.43
CA ASP A 366 -23.62 27.73 39.10
C ASP A 366 -23.34 28.17 37.64
N ALA A 367 -22.09 28.01 37.17
CA ALA A 367 -21.73 28.29 35.80
C ALA A 367 -22.47 27.40 34.79
N ASP A 368 -22.57 26.09 35.05
CA ASP A 368 -23.37 25.18 34.21
C ASP A 368 -24.85 25.54 34.23
N CYS A 369 -25.41 25.83 35.40
CA CYS A 369 -26.83 26.15 35.56
C CYS A 369 -27.20 27.45 34.84
N ALA A 370 -26.38 28.50 34.98
CA ALA A 370 -26.55 29.76 34.27
C ALA A 370 -26.38 29.59 32.75
N ALA A 371 -25.42 28.79 32.29
CA ALA A 371 -25.25 28.51 30.87
C ALA A 371 -26.46 27.75 30.29
N CYS A 372 -26.92 26.70 30.98
CA CYS A 372 -27.96 25.81 30.50
C CYS A 372 -29.36 26.41 30.53
N ASN A 373 -29.69 27.16 31.59
CA ASN A 373 -31.04 27.69 31.83
C ASN A 373 -31.16 29.21 31.61
N GLY A 374 -30.05 29.90 31.36
CA GLY A 374 -30.00 31.35 31.23
C GLY A 374 -29.93 32.10 32.56
N THR A 375 -29.89 33.42 32.48
CA THR A 375 -29.71 34.34 33.62
C THR A 375 -30.91 35.28 33.84
N ALA A 376 -32.07 34.91 33.30
CA ALA A 376 -33.30 35.68 33.50
C ALA A 376 -33.79 35.55 34.95
N THR A 377 -34.54 36.53 35.43
CA THR A 377 -35.15 36.47 36.77
C THR A 377 -36.01 35.20 36.91
N ASN A 378 -35.77 34.42 37.97
CA ASN A 378 -36.37 33.10 38.24
C ASN A 378 -35.87 31.93 37.35
N ALA A 379 -34.84 32.12 36.53
CA ALA A 379 -34.18 31.01 35.86
C ALA A 379 -33.44 30.13 36.88
N ASN A 380 -33.37 28.82 36.62
CA ASN A 380 -32.63 27.87 37.45
C ASN A 380 -31.11 28.02 37.23
N GLN A 381 -30.56 29.15 37.67
CA GLN A 381 -29.19 29.57 37.37
C GLN A 381 -28.17 29.17 38.45
N TYR A 382 -28.61 28.63 39.58
CA TYR A 382 -27.75 28.22 40.69
C TYR A 382 -27.77 26.70 40.86
N ALA A 383 -26.65 26.08 41.20
CA ALA A 383 -26.62 24.68 41.58
C ALA A 383 -27.21 24.49 42.98
N SER A 384 -27.84 23.34 43.23
CA SER A 384 -28.18 22.90 44.59
C SER A 384 -26.90 22.64 45.40
N VAL A 385 -26.99 22.70 46.73
CA VAL A 385 -25.84 22.50 47.64
C VAL A 385 -25.16 21.14 47.43
N ASP A 386 -25.94 20.11 47.12
CA ASP A 386 -25.46 18.76 46.80
C ASP A 386 -25.04 18.58 45.33
N GLY A 387 -25.18 19.64 44.51
CA GLY A 387 -24.87 19.68 43.08
C GLY A 387 -25.71 18.72 42.23
N SER A 388 -26.83 18.22 42.74
CA SER A 388 -27.68 17.24 42.02
C SER A 388 -28.59 17.89 40.99
N SER A 389 -28.93 19.18 41.15
CA SER A 389 -29.88 19.90 40.32
C SER A 389 -29.56 21.40 40.21
N CYS A 390 -30.28 22.10 39.35
CA CYS A 390 -30.28 23.57 39.28
C CYS A 390 -31.55 24.15 39.89
N GLN A 391 -31.44 25.30 40.53
CA GLN A 391 -32.48 26.00 41.28
C GLN A 391 -32.42 27.51 41.00
N SER A 392 -33.55 28.19 41.18
CA SER A 392 -33.69 29.62 40.88
C SER A 392 -33.18 30.55 41.98
N THR A 393 -33.01 30.03 43.19
CA THR A 393 -32.55 30.78 44.36
C THR A 393 -31.15 30.35 44.75
N GLN A 394 -30.26 31.30 44.97
CA GLN A 394 -28.91 31.01 45.45
C GLN A 394 -28.98 30.63 46.93
N ILE A 395 -28.77 29.35 47.24
CA ILE A 395 -28.61 28.91 48.62
C ILE A 395 -27.12 29.05 48.97
N SER A 396 -26.75 30.22 49.51
CA SER A 396 -25.42 30.42 50.06
C SER A 396 -25.20 29.44 51.22
N ALA A 397 -24.05 28.75 51.23
CA ALA A 397 -23.64 27.85 52.31
C ALA A 397 -23.63 28.51 53.72
N SER A 398 -23.80 29.83 53.80
CA SER A 398 -23.95 30.57 55.06
C SER A 398 -25.34 30.45 55.71
N ASN A 399 -26.36 29.91 55.03
CA ASN A 399 -27.74 29.85 55.56
C ASN A 399 -28.30 28.43 55.74
N THR A 400 -27.49 27.38 55.57
CA THR A 400 -27.92 25.99 55.82
C THR A 400 -27.38 25.45 57.13
N SER A 401 -27.59 26.20 58.22
CA SER A 401 -27.81 25.62 59.54
C SER A 401 -29.31 25.49 59.77
N CYS A 402 -29.99 24.67 58.94
CA CYS A 402 -31.20 24.01 59.41
C CYS A 402 -30.75 22.96 60.41
N THR A 403 -30.44 23.40 61.63
CA THR A 403 -30.49 22.55 62.80
C THR A 403 -31.88 21.94 62.83
N PHE A 404 -32.01 20.68 62.40
CA PHE A 404 -33.10 19.84 62.86
C PHE A 404 -33.06 19.96 64.39
N SER A 405 -34.11 20.57 64.93
CA SER A 405 -34.19 20.99 66.32
C SER A 405 -34.15 19.76 67.23
N GLY A 406 -32.94 19.33 67.61
CA GLY A 406 -32.71 18.41 68.73
C GLY A 406 -33.24 18.96 70.07
N GLN A 407 -33.62 20.24 70.11
CA GLN A 407 -34.28 20.88 71.24
C GLN A 407 -35.74 20.40 71.42
N ILE A 408 -36.38 19.84 70.39
CA ILE A 408 -37.76 19.30 70.50
C ILE A 408 -37.76 17.93 71.18
N PHE A 409 -36.74 17.08 70.94
CA PHE A 409 -36.66 15.76 71.57
C PHE A 409 -36.25 15.83 73.05
N VAL A 410 -35.36 16.76 73.42
CA VAL A 410 -34.95 16.93 74.83
C VAL A 410 -36.07 17.52 75.68
N SER A 411 -36.90 18.40 75.11
CA SER A 411 -38.04 18.99 75.82
C SER A 411 -39.16 17.98 76.08
N ILE A 412 -39.42 17.05 75.15
CA ILE A 412 -40.43 15.99 75.34
C ILE A 412 -39.94 14.95 76.37
N LEU A 413 -38.65 14.61 76.39
CA LEU A 413 -38.09 13.66 77.38
C LEU A 413 -38.04 14.23 78.81
N LEU A 414 -37.81 15.54 78.96
CA LEU A 414 -37.85 16.23 80.26
C LEU A 414 -39.29 16.42 80.78
N VAL A 415 -40.27 16.61 79.89
CA VAL A 415 -41.69 16.68 80.29
C VAL A 415 -42.24 15.30 80.67
N LEU A 416 -41.82 14.21 80.02
CA LEU A 416 -42.24 12.86 80.42
C LEU A 416 -41.57 12.37 81.72
N SER A 417 -40.37 12.82 82.06
CA SER A 417 -39.71 12.46 83.33
C SER A 417 -40.27 13.20 84.54
N ALA A 418 -40.89 14.37 84.34
CA ALA A 418 -41.60 15.11 85.39
C ALA A 418 -43.03 14.59 85.66
N LEU A 419 -43.59 13.72 84.80
CA LEU A 419 -44.89 13.05 85.03
C LEU A 419 -44.75 11.65 85.67
N LEU A 420 -43.53 11.19 85.94
CA LEU A 420 -43.22 9.86 86.48
C LEU A 420 -42.60 9.90 87.89
N ILE A 421 -42.69 11.04 88.60
CA ILE A 421 -42.33 11.20 90.01
C ILE A 421 -43.55 11.67 90.81
#